data_AF-A0A2R4T4C9-F1
#
_entry.id   AF-A0A2R4T4C9-F1
#
_cell.length_a   1.000
_cell.length_b   1.000
_cell.length_c   1.000
_cell.angle_alpha   90.00
_cell.angle_beta   90.00
_cell.angle_gamma   90.00
#
_symmetry.space_group_name_H-M   'P 1'
#
loop_
_entity.id
_entity.type
_entity.pdbx_description
1 polymer ?
#
loop_
_entity_poly.entity_id
_entity_poly.type
_entity_poly.pdbx_seq_one_letter_code
_entity_poly.pdbx_strand_id
1 'polypeptide(L)'
;MECIVAGHMAVTAVEITELVPAVDLDLFIGPNAESTSDRAARLDAARDILADLRESDSEAAAYAAALMHARRLLVRSAQRRSRQSGVAA
;
A
#
# COMPACT_ATOMS: atom_id res chain seq x y z
N MET A 1 5.72 2.08 -29.88
CA MET A 1 5.36 3.20 -28.99
C MET A 1 6.08 2.93 -27.69
N GLU A 2 7.18 3.65 -27.45
CA GLU A 2 8.12 3.36 -26.36
C GLU A 2 8.03 4.50 -25.35
N CYS A 3 7.74 4.16 -24.08
CA CYS A 3 7.61 5.12 -23.00
C CYS A 3 8.76 4.90 -22.02
N ILE A 4 9.60 5.91 -21.86
CA ILE A 4 10.76 5.90 -20.95
C ILE A 4 10.29 6.48 -19.61
N VAL A 5 10.51 5.75 -18.52
CA VAL A 5 10.31 6.24 -17.15
C VAL A 5 11.64 6.11 -16.41
N ALA A 6 12.14 7.23 -15.88
CA ALA A 6 13.34 7.30 -15.02
C ALA A 6 14.64 6.66 -15.57
N GLY A 7 14.85 6.63 -16.90
CA GLY A 7 16.13 6.26 -17.49
C GLY A 7 16.39 4.76 -17.68
N HIS A 8 15.42 3.89 -17.41
CA HIS A 8 15.52 2.45 -17.67
C HIS A 8 14.52 2.01 -18.74
N MET A 9 14.97 1.18 -19.70
CA MET A 9 14.11 0.60 -20.73
C MET A 9 13.15 -0.40 -20.09
N ALA A 10 11.85 -0.20 -20.27
CA ALA A 10 10.82 -1.13 -19.81
C ALA A 10 10.86 -2.41 -20.67
N VAL A 11 11.52 -3.45 -20.15
CA VAL A 11 11.51 -4.79 -20.74
C VAL A 11 10.32 -5.55 -20.14
N THR A 12 9.31 -5.77 -20.99
CA THR A 12 8.14 -6.67 -20.92
C THR A 12 7.44 -6.96 -19.57
N ALA A 13 6.10 -6.97 -19.58
CA ALA A 13 5.21 -7.20 -18.42
C ALA A 13 5.43 -8.52 -17.63
N VAL A 14 6.30 -9.40 -18.11
CA VAL A 14 6.63 -10.69 -17.48
C VAL A 14 7.77 -10.55 -16.45
N GLU A 15 8.73 -9.64 -16.64
CA GLU A 15 9.90 -9.48 -15.76
C GLU A 15 9.65 -8.55 -14.55
N ILE A 16 8.52 -7.83 -14.53
CA ILE A 16 8.07 -7.03 -13.37
C ILE A 16 7.77 -7.94 -12.16
N THR A 17 7.59 -9.24 -12.36
CA THR A 17 7.33 -10.20 -11.27
C THR A 17 8.57 -10.47 -10.40
N GLU A 18 9.79 -10.34 -10.95
CA GLU A 18 11.03 -10.52 -10.17
C GLU A 18 11.53 -9.23 -9.52
N LEU A 19 11.00 -8.08 -9.96
CA LEU A 19 11.27 -6.75 -9.39
C LEU A 19 10.04 -6.24 -8.61
N VAL A 20 9.32 -7.13 -7.94
CA VAL A 20 8.38 -6.72 -6.90
C VAL A 20 9.20 -6.61 -5.61
N PRO A 21 9.31 -5.41 -5.00
CA PRO A 21 9.92 -5.29 -3.69
C PRO A 21 9.30 -6.34 -2.76
N ALA A 22 10.13 -7.09 -2.02
CA ALA A 22 9.71 -8.17 -1.11
C ALA A 22 8.99 -7.62 0.15
N VAL A 23 8.03 -6.71 -0.09
CA VAL A 23 7.25 -5.99 0.88
C VAL A 23 5.97 -6.79 1.09
N ASP A 24 5.75 -7.27 2.31
CA ASP A 24 4.56 -8.03 2.68
C ASP A 24 3.29 -7.18 2.50
N LEU A 25 2.52 -7.44 1.44
CA LEU A 25 1.32 -6.65 1.13
C LEU A 25 0.28 -6.69 2.25
N ASP A 26 0.10 -7.85 2.90
CA ASP A 26 -0.90 -8.02 3.95
C ASP A 26 -0.54 -7.22 5.20
N LEU A 27 0.76 -7.07 5.48
CA LEU A 27 1.25 -6.22 6.56
C LEU A 27 0.90 -4.74 6.33
N PHE A 28 1.10 -4.21 5.13
CA PHE A 28 0.87 -2.78 4.86
C PHE A 28 -0.60 -2.44 4.57
N ILE A 29 -1.34 -3.34 3.92
CA ILE A 29 -2.76 -3.13 3.58
C ILE A 29 -3.67 -3.53 4.74
N GLY A 30 -3.34 -4.63 5.43
CA GLY A 30 -4.17 -5.26 6.44
C GLY A 30 -5.38 -6.01 5.85
N PRO A 31 -5.96 -6.97 6.60
CA PRO A 31 -7.10 -7.76 6.13
C PRO A 31 -8.37 -6.91 5.96
N ASN A 32 -9.37 -7.45 5.25
CA ASN A 32 -10.64 -6.76 5.00
C ASN A 32 -11.45 -6.47 6.28
N ALA A 33 -11.42 -7.39 7.23
CA ALA A 33 -12.00 -7.23 8.55
C ALA A 33 -10.87 -7.29 9.59
N GLU A 34 -10.58 -6.17 10.23
CA GLU A 34 -9.51 -6.01 11.21
C GLU A 34 -10.06 -5.24 12.40
N SER A 35 -9.76 -5.67 13.62
CA SER A 35 -10.15 -4.92 14.83
C SER A 35 -9.36 -3.62 14.94
N THR A 36 -9.83 -2.67 15.74
CA THR A 36 -9.11 -1.39 15.93
C THR A 36 -7.77 -1.57 16.63
N SER A 37 -7.67 -2.51 17.57
CA SER A 37 -6.42 -2.83 18.28
C SER A 37 -5.41 -3.50 17.36
N ASP A 38 -5.85 -4.49 16.58
CA ASP A 38 -4.96 -5.23 15.68
C ASP A 38 -4.47 -4.31 14.56
N ARG A 39 -5.35 -3.44 14.06
CA ARG A 39 -4.98 -2.38 13.11
C ARG A 39 -3.95 -1.42 13.66
N ALA A 40 -4.05 -1.04 14.93
CA ALA A 40 -3.08 -0.15 15.54
C ALA A 40 -1.70 -0.83 15.64
N ALA A 41 -1.67 -2.08 16.12
CA ALA A 41 -0.44 -2.87 16.22
C ALA A 41 0.20 -3.11 14.85
N ARG A 42 -0.59 -3.48 13.83
CA ARG A 42 -0.09 -3.66 12.47
C ARG A 42 0.46 -2.36 11.87
N LEU A 43 -0.22 -1.24 12.06
CA LEU A 43 0.27 0.05 11.59
C LEU A 43 1.54 0.50 12.32
N ASP A 44 1.73 0.08 13.56
CA ASP A 44 2.96 0.30 14.32
C ASP A 44 4.12 -0.48 13.67
N ALA A 45 3.97 -1.80 13.54
CA ALA A 45 4.95 -2.65 12.87
C ALA A 45 5.25 -2.20 11.42
N ALA A 46 4.22 -1.80 10.67
CA ALA A 46 4.40 -1.28 9.31
C ALA A 46 5.20 0.03 9.27
N ARG A 47 5.13 0.88 10.31
CA ARG A 47 5.94 2.10 10.38
C ARG A 47 7.41 1.78 10.67
N ASP A 48 7.66 0.83 11.56
CA ASP A 48 9.01 0.40 11.91
C ASP A 48 9.71 -0.18 10.67
N ILE A 49 9.06 -1.12 9.99
CA ILE A 49 9.62 -1.72 8.76
C ILE A 49 9.78 -0.66 7.65
N LEU A 50 8.86 0.30 7.54
CA LEU A 50 9.04 1.40 6.59
C LEU A 50 10.26 2.27 6.91
N ALA A 51 10.60 2.45 8.19
CA ALA A 51 11.82 3.16 8.58
C ALA A 51 13.06 2.37 8.13
N ASP A 52 13.11 1.07 8.41
CA ASP A 52 14.22 0.21 7.99
C ASP A 52 14.38 0.15 6.46
N LEU A 53 13.26 0.08 5.73
CA LEU A 53 13.26 0.11 4.26
C LEU A 53 13.78 1.44 3.73
N ARG A 54 13.50 2.58 4.37
CA ARG A 54 14.04 3.87 3.91
C ARG A 54 15.57 3.92 3.97
N GLU A 55 16.18 3.15 4.85
CA GLU A 55 17.63 3.08 5.00
C GLU A 55 18.26 2.05 4.07
N SER A 56 17.56 0.95 3.78
CA SER A 56 18.10 -0.20 3.04
C SER A 56 17.67 -0.24 1.56
N ASP A 57 16.43 0.09 1.25
CA ASP A 57 15.84 0.02 -0.09
C ASP A 57 14.77 1.11 -0.29
N SER A 58 15.23 2.23 -0.88
CA SER A 58 14.37 3.39 -1.13
C SER A 58 13.18 3.11 -2.05
N GLU A 59 13.29 2.13 -2.96
CA GLU A 59 12.23 1.77 -3.89
C GLU A 59 11.16 0.95 -3.17
N ALA A 60 11.58 -0.04 -2.37
CA ALA A 60 10.70 -0.80 -1.49
C ALA A 60 9.97 0.12 -0.49
N ALA A 61 10.67 1.10 0.08
CA ALA A 61 10.07 2.09 0.97
C ALA A 61 9.00 2.95 0.27
N ALA A 62 9.25 3.39 -0.97
CA ALA A 62 8.28 4.15 -1.75
C ALA A 62 7.03 3.31 -2.05
N TYR A 63 7.23 2.04 -2.42
CA TYR A 63 6.14 1.10 -2.67
C TYR A 63 5.30 0.85 -1.41
N ALA A 64 5.93 0.53 -0.28
CA ALA A 64 5.26 0.34 1.01
C ALA A 64 4.44 1.58 1.44
N ALA A 65 5.01 2.78 1.28
CA ALA A 65 4.32 4.03 1.58
C ALA A 65 3.08 4.24 0.68
N ALA A 66 3.17 3.87 -0.60
CA ALA A 66 2.05 3.93 -1.54
C ALA A 66 0.91 2.99 -1.12
N LEU A 67 1.22 1.77 -0.69
CA LEU A 67 0.23 0.81 -0.16
C LEU A 67 -0.53 1.38 1.05
N MET A 68 0.19 1.95 2.02
CA MET A 68 -0.43 2.60 3.18
C MET A 68 -1.32 3.80 2.79
N HIS A 69 -0.93 4.54 1.74
CA HIS A 69 -1.75 5.64 1.24
C HIS A 69 -3.03 5.15 0.54
N ALA A 70 -2.91 4.16 -0.36
CA ALA A 70 -4.05 3.58 -1.07
C ALA A 70 -5.09 3.02 -0.09
N ARG A 71 -4.65 2.30 0.95
CA ARG A 71 -5.55 1.79 2.00
C ARG A 71 -6.34 2.89 2.70
N ARG A 72 -5.71 4.04 2.99
CA ARG A 72 -6.41 5.20 3.59
C ARG A 72 -7.51 5.73 2.68
N LEU A 73 -7.29 5.77 1.37
CA LEU A 73 -8.30 6.21 0.42
C LEU A 73 -9.47 5.22 0.34
N LEU A 74 -9.18 3.91 0.32
CA LEU A 74 -10.19 2.86 0.32
C LEU A 74 -11.08 2.93 1.57
N VAL A 75 -10.49 3.04 2.77
CA VAL A 75 -11.26 3.16 4.03
C VAL A 75 -12.12 4.43 4.03
N ARG A 76 -11.59 5.57 3.57
CA ARG A 76 -12.36 6.82 3.47
C ARG A 76 -13.53 6.70 2.50
N SER A 77 -13.34 6.06 1.35
CA SER A 77 -14.39 5.85 0.36
C SER A 77 -15.52 4.95 0.89
N ALA A 78 -15.17 3.90 1.64
CA ALA A 78 -16.15 3.02 2.27
C ALA A 78 -16.99 3.76 3.33
N GLN A 79 -16.34 4.59 4.16
CA GLN A 79 -17.02 5.39 5.19
C GLN A 79 -17.94 6.47 4.60
N ARG A 80 -17.64 6.96 3.39
CA ARG A 80 -18.47 7.96 2.71
C ARG A 80 -19.76 7.36 2.15
N ARG A 81 -19.69 6.13 1.61
CA ARG A 81 -20.87 5.39 1.12
C ARG A 81 -21.84 5.03 2.24
N SER A 82 -21.33 4.58 3.39
CA SER A 82 -22.20 4.24 4.53
C SER A 82 -23.01 5.43 5.05
N ARG A 83 -22.42 6.64 5.01
CA ARG A 83 -23.12 7.89 5.36
C ARG A 83 -24.22 8.29 4.39
N GLN A 84 -24.08 7.97 3.11
CA GLN A 84 -25.08 8.31 2.08
C GLN A 84 -26.27 7.34 2.09
N SER A 85 -26.05 6.05 2.39
CA SER A 85 -27.13 5.07 2.50
C SER A 85 -27.98 5.19 3.77
N GLY A 86 -27.53 5.97 4.77
CA GLY A 86 -28.30 6.26 5.98
C GLY A 86 -29.31 7.42 5.84
N VAL A 87 -29.32 8.12 4.71
CA VAL A 87 -30.27 9.23 4.43
C VAL A 87 -31.42 8.69 3.57
N ALA A 88 -32.23 7.83 4.18
CA ALA A 88 -33.54 7.43 3.69
C ALA A 88 -34.38 7.04 4.92
N ALA A 89 -34.98 8.05 5.56
CA ALA A 89 -36.01 7.91 6.58
C ALA A 89 -37.06 8.98 6.33
#